data_AF-A0A7J3MVQ4-F1
#
_entry.id   AF-A0A7J3MVQ4-F1
#
_cell.length_a   1.000
_cell.length_b   1.000
_cell.length_c   1.000
_cell.angle_alpha   90.00
_cell.angle_beta   90.00
_cell.angle_gamma   90.00
#
_symmetry.space_group_name_H-M   'P 1'
#
loop_
_entity.id
_entity.type
_entity.pdbx_description
1 polymer ?
#
loop_
_entity_poly.entity_id
_entity_poly.type
_entity_poly.pdbx_seq_one_letter_code
_entity_poly.pdbx_strand_id
1 'polypeptide(L)'
;MYWILVVKDHRSADKRDISALEVLNNRVKYGFWSISSKNPYVKKINPGDIGVFLATGREARVFAGECTVTSKPMPLDLAHKKLLEGYPSTLSDSYFTIDGKLWEKPKEAEKAAAKLSFIKNKSKWYAYFQGTLKPIPQTDYEALKTL
;
A
#
# COMPACT_ATOMS: atom_id res chain seq x y z
N MET A 1 10.02 11.59 -0.46
CA MET A 1 8.78 11.70 0.35
C MET A 1 8.51 10.36 1.03
N TYR A 2 7.63 10.34 2.03
CA TYR A 2 7.24 9.11 2.75
C TYR A 2 5.76 8.82 2.55
N TRP A 3 5.44 7.56 2.31
CA TRP A 3 4.11 7.11 1.93
C TRP A 3 3.65 5.89 2.72
N ILE A 4 2.33 5.78 2.92
CA ILE A 4 1.66 4.52 3.20
C ILE A 4 0.98 4.05 1.92
N LEU A 5 1.32 2.84 1.50
CA LEU A 5 0.77 2.13 0.36
C LEU A 5 -0.27 1.14 0.89
N VAL A 6 -1.55 1.43 0.66
CA VAL A 6 -2.66 0.69 1.28
C VAL A 6 -3.23 -0.32 0.29
N VAL A 7 -3.29 -1.57 0.71
CA VAL A 7 -3.92 -2.68 -0.02
C VAL A 7 -4.98 -3.32 0.84
N LYS A 8 -6.09 -3.73 0.23
CA LYS A 8 -7.20 -4.40 0.92
C LYS A 8 -7.50 -5.76 0.32
N ASP A 9 -8.44 -6.49 0.91
CA ASP A 9 -8.92 -7.74 0.31
C ASP A 9 -9.49 -7.47 -1.09
N HIS A 10 -9.24 -8.42 -1.98
CA HIS A 10 -9.72 -8.42 -3.35
C HIS A 10 -10.64 -9.60 -3.59
N ARG A 11 -11.39 -9.51 -4.69
CA ARG A 11 -12.24 -10.60 -5.16
C ARG A 11 -11.93 -10.90 -6.61
N SER A 12 -11.58 -12.15 -6.91
CA SER A 12 -11.34 -12.60 -8.29
C SER A 12 -12.64 -12.78 -9.07
N ALA A 13 -12.51 -12.98 -10.38
CA ALA A 13 -13.65 -13.16 -11.29
C ALA A 13 -14.49 -14.41 -10.96
N ASP A 14 -13.85 -15.47 -10.47
CA ASP A 14 -14.47 -16.72 -9.98
C ASP A 14 -15.01 -16.59 -8.54
N LYS A 15 -15.11 -15.36 -8.01
CA LYS A 15 -15.67 -15.02 -6.69
C LYS A 15 -14.85 -15.49 -5.49
N ARG A 16 -13.64 -16.02 -5.67
CA ARG A 16 -12.70 -16.30 -4.58
C ARG A 16 -12.25 -15.00 -3.91
N ASP A 17 -12.17 -15.03 -2.60
CA ASP A 17 -11.60 -13.95 -1.80
C ASP A 17 -10.07 -14.08 -1.81
N ILE A 18 -9.39 -12.97 -2.08
CA ILE A 18 -7.93 -12.85 -2.08
C ILE A 18 -7.58 -11.90 -0.93
N SER A 19 -6.81 -12.38 0.04
CA SER A 19 -6.48 -11.57 1.22
C SER A 19 -5.58 -10.39 0.86
N ALA A 20 -5.67 -9.30 1.63
CA ALA A 20 -4.82 -8.13 1.46
C ALA A 20 -3.31 -8.48 1.53
N LEU A 21 -2.94 -9.49 2.32
CA LEU A 21 -1.57 -9.98 2.44
C LEU A 21 -1.11 -10.75 1.20
N GLU A 22 -2.00 -11.55 0.59
CA GLU A 22 -1.69 -12.23 -0.67
C GLU A 22 -1.45 -11.22 -1.80
N VAL A 23 -2.32 -10.21 -1.91
CA VAL A 23 -2.16 -9.13 -2.90
C VAL A 23 -0.88 -8.34 -2.66
N LEU A 24 -0.58 -8.04 -1.39
CA LEU A 24 0.67 -7.38 -1.04
C LEU A 24 1.89 -8.21 -1.47
N ASN A 25 1.89 -9.51 -1.17
CA ASN A 25 2.99 -10.40 -1.48
C ASN A 25 3.24 -10.45 -2.99
N ASN A 26 2.19 -10.53 -3.81
CA ASN A 26 2.33 -10.50 -5.26
C ASN A 26 2.88 -9.17 -5.78
N ARG A 27 2.41 -8.02 -5.27
CA ARG A 27 2.95 -6.70 -5.62
C ARG A 27 4.44 -6.55 -5.29
N VAL A 28 4.85 -7.04 -4.12
CA VAL A 28 6.26 -7.03 -3.72
C VAL A 28 7.08 -7.98 -4.59
N LYS A 29 6.61 -9.20 -4.81
CA LYS A 29 7.26 -10.21 -5.65
C LYS A 29 7.52 -9.70 -7.08
N TYR A 30 6.55 -9.01 -7.67
CA TYR A 30 6.65 -8.49 -9.03
C TYR A 30 7.17 -7.05 -9.12
N GLY A 31 7.46 -6.42 -7.98
CA GLY A 31 8.09 -5.09 -7.94
C GLY A 31 7.24 -3.96 -8.48
N PHE A 32 5.91 -4.02 -8.35
CA PHE A 32 5.03 -2.94 -8.83
C PHE A 32 3.84 -2.67 -7.91
N TRP A 33 3.35 -1.43 -7.96
CA TRP A 33 2.16 -1.01 -7.26
C TRP A 33 1.14 -0.41 -8.23
N SER A 34 0.01 -1.09 -8.40
CA SER A 34 -1.10 -0.59 -9.21
C SER A 34 -1.92 0.45 -8.46
N ILE A 35 -2.32 1.49 -9.19
CA ILE A 35 -3.04 2.65 -8.67
C ILE A 35 -3.93 3.27 -9.74
N SER A 36 -5.03 3.89 -9.33
CA SER A 36 -5.81 4.74 -10.24
C SER A 36 -5.10 6.06 -10.49
N SER A 37 -5.03 6.48 -11.74
CA SER A 37 -4.61 7.81 -12.21
C SER A 37 -5.44 8.94 -11.59
N LYS A 38 -6.64 8.63 -11.08
CA LYS A 38 -7.53 9.55 -10.36
C LYS A 38 -7.13 9.75 -8.89
N ASN A 39 -6.20 8.95 -8.35
CA ASN A 39 -5.73 9.15 -6.98
C ASN A 39 -5.03 10.53 -6.89
N PRO A 40 -5.40 11.39 -5.93
CA PRO A 40 -4.90 12.77 -5.86
C PRO A 40 -3.38 12.88 -5.63
N TYR A 41 -2.75 11.80 -5.15
CA TYR A 41 -1.32 11.77 -4.85
C TYR A 41 -0.48 11.06 -5.91
N VAL A 42 -1.09 10.40 -6.91
CA VAL A 42 -0.33 9.60 -7.89
C VAL A 42 0.76 10.44 -8.57
N LYS A 43 0.42 11.65 -9.02
CA LYS A 43 1.36 12.56 -9.70
C LYS A 43 2.51 13.07 -8.82
N LYS A 44 2.44 12.85 -7.50
CA LYS A 44 3.49 13.23 -6.53
C LYS A 44 4.50 12.13 -6.26
N ILE A 45 4.24 10.91 -6.72
CA ILE A 45 5.17 9.78 -6.59
C ILE A 45 6.40 10.03 -7.47
N ASN A 46 7.58 9.94 -6.87
CA ASN A 46 8.86 10.07 -7.56
C ASN A 46 9.82 8.93 -7.19
N PRO A 47 10.76 8.56 -8.08
CA PRO A 47 11.86 7.67 -7.73
C PRO A 47 12.61 8.16 -6.49
N GLY A 48 12.97 7.24 -5.60
CA GLY A 48 13.60 7.53 -4.31
C GLY A 48 12.63 7.85 -3.17
N ASP A 49 11.32 7.93 -3.44
CA ASP A 49 10.33 7.97 -2.37
C ASP A 49 10.30 6.66 -1.58
N ILE A 50 10.01 6.76 -0.28
CA ILE A 50 9.97 5.62 0.63
C ILE A 50 8.52 5.30 1.00
N GLY A 51 8.16 4.02 0.95
CA GLY A 51 6.83 3.52 1.24
C GLY A 51 6.82 2.52 2.38
N VAL A 52 5.72 2.49 3.13
CA VAL A 52 5.36 1.40 4.04
C VAL A 52 4.08 0.75 3.56
N PHE A 53 4.06 -0.58 3.51
CA PHE A 53 2.88 -1.32 3.10
C PHE A 53 1.92 -1.50 4.26
N LEU A 54 0.66 -1.13 4.05
CA LEU A 54 -0.45 -1.37 4.95
C LEU A 54 -1.45 -2.32 4.29
N ALA A 55 -1.56 -3.53 4.83
CA ALA A 55 -2.55 -4.52 4.42
C ALA A 55 -3.79 -4.41 5.33
N THR A 56 -4.95 -4.16 4.74
CA THR A 56 -6.24 -3.97 5.46
C THR A 56 -7.33 -4.84 4.87
N GLY A 57 -7.58 -5.98 5.51
CA GLY A 57 -8.59 -6.94 5.14
C GLY A 57 -9.44 -7.38 6.34
N ARG A 58 -10.26 -8.40 6.11
CA ARG A 58 -11.00 -9.13 7.13
C ARG A 58 -10.05 -9.84 8.10
N GLU A 59 -8.98 -10.41 7.57
CA GLU A 59 -8.04 -11.24 8.35
C GLU A 59 -6.84 -10.47 8.92
N ALA A 60 -6.52 -9.30 8.37
CA ALA A 60 -5.33 -8.57 8.77
C ALA A 60 -5.51 -7.04 8.66
N ARG A 61 -5.04 -6.31 9.67
CA ARG A 61 -4.86 -4.85 9.61
C ARG A 61 -3.45 -4.55 10.13
N VAL A 62 -2.47 -4.66 9.25
CA VAL A 62 -1.05 -4.65 9.64
C VAL A 62 -0.20 -3.85 8.67
N PHE A 63 0.81 -3.19 9.22
CA PHE A 63 1.97 -2.75 8.46
C PHE A 63 2.90 -3.93 8.24
N ALA A 64 3.20 -4.26 7.00
CA ALA A 64 3.77 -5.56 6.64
C ALA A 64 5.12 -5.47 5.91
N GLY A 65 5.64 -4.27 5.67
CA GLY A 65 6.91 -4.11 4.95
C GLY A 65 7.17 -2.68 4.52
N GLU A 66 8.25 -2.51 3.78
CA GLU A 66 8.68 -1.21 3.24
C GLU A 66 9.19 -1.35 1.81
N CYS A 67 9.24 -0.23 1.09
CA CYS A 67 9.82 -0.17 -0.25
C CYS A 67 10.46 1.18 -0.57
N THR A 68 11.31 1.15 -1.58
CA THR A 68 11.75 2.34 -2.33
C THR A 68 11.02 2.36 -3.66
N VAL A 69 10.44 3.51 -4.02
CA VAL A 69 9.86 3.73 -5.35
C VAL A 69 11.01 3.85 -6.35
N THR A 70 10.93 3.10 -7.46
CA THR A 70 12.00 3.05 -8.48
C THR A 70 11.62 3.70 -9.80
N SER A 71 10.36 4.10 -9.99
CA SER A 71 9.92 4.83 -11.19
C SER A 71 8.82 5.86 -10.90
N LYS A 72 8.60 6.76 -11.86
CA LYS A 72 7.40 7.61 -11.88
C LYS A 72 6.17 6.77 -12.28
N PRO A 73 4.96 7.19 -11.90
CA PRO A 73 3.75 6.54 -12.39
C PRO A 73 3.66 6.56 -13.91
N MET A 74 3.25 5.43 -14.48
CA MET A 74 3.06 5.25 -15.91
C MET A 74 1.78 4.45 -16.19
N PRO A 75 1.20 4.57 -17.40
CA PRO A 75 0.03 3.81 -17.80
C PRO A 75 0.27 2.31 -17.69
N LEU A 76 -0.77 1.56 -17.31
CA LEU A 76 -0.68 0.11 -17.15
C LEU A 76 -0.57 -0.60 -18.50
N ASP A 77 0.56 -1.27 -18.74
CA ASP A 77 0.79 -2.07 -19.95
C ASP A 77 0.14 -3.45 -19.86
N LEU A 78 0.19 -4.21 -20.96
CA LEU A 78 -0.42 -5.56 -21.01
C LEU A 78 0.24 -6.56 -20.07
N ALA A 79 1.53 -6.43 -19.78
CA ALA A 79 2.24 -7.34 -18.89
C ALA A 79 1.77 -7.14 -17.45
N HIS A 80 1.73 -5.89 -16.98
CA HIS A 80 1.26 -5.52 -15.65
C HIS A 80 -0.26 -5.75 -15.50
N LYS A 81 -1.05 -5.60 -16.57
CA LYS A 81 -2.51 -5.88 -16.53
C LYS A 81 -2.78 -7.33 -16.15
N LYS A 82 -1.97 -8.26 -16.66
CA LYS A 82 -2.09 -9.70 -16.37
C LYS A 82 -1.74 -10.04 -14.92
N LEU A 83 -1.01 -9.17 -14.23
CA LEU A 83 -0.61 -9.34 -12.83
C LEU A 83 -1.61 -8.73 -11.84
N LEU A 84 -2.67 -8.06 -12.29
CA LEU A 84 -3.67 -7.47 -11.40
C LEU A 84 -4.56 -8.54 -10.77
N GLU A 85 -4.63 -8.54 -9.44
CA GLU A 85 -5.37 -9.53 -8.66
C GLU A 85 -6.79 -9.08 -8.35
N GLY A 86 -7.74 -9.42 -9.22
CA GLY A 86 -9.16 -9.23 -8.96
C GLY A 86 -9.59 -7.76 -8.70
N TYR A 87 -10.83 -7.59 -8.25
CA TYR A 87 -11.38 -6.30 -7.88
C TYR A 87 -10.94 -5.91 -6.46
N PRO A 88 -10.50 -4.67 -6.18
CA PRO A 88 -10.52 -3.51 -7.09
C PRO A 88 -9.23 -3.27 -7.90
N SER A 89 -8.22 -4.13 -7.84
CA SER A 89 -6.97 -3.95 -8.61
C SER A 89 -7.25 -3.78 -10.11
N THR A 90 -8.26 -4.48 -10.64
CA THR A 90 -8.75 -4.34 -12.02
C THR A 90 -9.26 -2.94 -12.40
N LEU A 91 -9.55 -2.06 -11.43
CA LEU A 91 -9.91 -0.66 -11.68
C LEU A 91 -8.69 0.27 -11.86
N SER A 92 -7.48 -0.22 -11.62
CA SER A 92 -6.25 0.56 -11.77
C SER A 92 -5.88 0.70 -13.24
N ASP A 93 -5.46 1.90 -13.63
CA ASP A 93 -5.06 2.26 -14.99
C ASP A 93 -3.61 2.79 -15.04
N SER A 94 -2.94 2.87 -13.90
CA SER A 94 -1.54 3.28 -13.78
C SER A 94 -0.80 2.41 -12.76
N TYR A 95 0.52 2.40 -12.86
CA TYR A 95 1.39 1.76 -11.87
C TYR A 95 2.70 2.53 -11.73
N PHE A 96 3.40 2.26 -10.64
CA PHE A 96 4.81 2.60 -10.48
C PHE A 96 5.55 1.37 -9.96
N THR A 97 6.86 1.30 -10.24
CA THR A 97 7.70 0.20 -9.80
C THR A 97 8.27 0.48 -8.41
N ILE A 98 8.52 -0.60 -7.68
CA ILE A 98 9.01 -0.58 -6.30
C ILE A 98 10.10 -1.64 -6.14
N ASP A 99 11.08 -1.34 -5.29
CA ASP A 99 11.95 -2.33 -4.67
C ASP A 99 11.49 -2.49 -3.22
N GLY A 100 10.89 -3.63 -2.90
CA GLY A 100 10.14 -3.83 -1.66
C GLY A 100 10.53 -5.09 -0.92
N LYS A 101 10.35 -5.07 0.39
CA LYS A 101 10.52 -6.24 1.27
C LYS A 101 9.42 -6.29 2.32
N LEU A 102 8.99 -7.51 2.63
CA LEU A 102 8.08 -7.76 3.74
C LEU A 102 8.88 -7.88 5.05
N TRP A 103 8.28 -7.45 6.16
CA TRP A 103 8.83 -7.66 7.49
C TRP A 103 8.51 -9.07 7.97
N GLU A 104 9.46 -9.72 8.65
CA GLU A 104 9.25 -11.03 9.27
C GLU A 104 8.09 -11.00 10.27
N LYS A 105 7.96 -9.89 11.00
CA LYS A 105 6.88 -9.65 11.96
C LYS A 105 6.09 -8.40 11.57
N PRO A 106 4.91 -8.55 10.94
CA PRO A 106 4.01 -7.45 10.68
C PRO A 106 3.57 -6.75 11.98
N LYS A 107 3.30 -5.44 11.88
CA LYS A 107 2.96 -4.58 13.02
C LYS A 107 1.48 -4.24 12.97
N GLU A 108 0.77 -4.45 14.07
CA GLU A 108 -0.66 -4.16 14.13
C GLU A 108 -0.93 -2.68 13.86
N ALA A 109 -1.80 -2.39 12.89
CA ALA A 109 -2.09 -1.02 12.47
C ALA A 109 -2.71 -0.19 13.59
N GLU A 110 -3.51 -0.78 14.48
CA GLU A 110 -4.11 -0.10 15.63
C GLU A 110 -3.06 0.34 16.66
N LYS A 111 -2.17 -0.57 17.08
CA LYS A 111 -1.06 -0.26 17.98
C LYS A 111 -0.13 0.79 17.38
N ALA A 112 0.14 0.68 16.08
CA ALA A 112 0.95 1.66 15.36
C ALA A 112 0.25 3.03 15.34
N ALA A 113 -1.03 3.07 14.99
CA ALA A 113 -1.81 4.29 14.85
C ALA A 113 -1.85 5.16 16.12
N ALA A 114 -1.77 4.54 17.30
CA ALA A 114 -1.64 5.25 18.57
C ALA A 114 -0.42 6.17 18.61
N LYS A 115 0.66 5.83 17.90
CA LYS A 115 1.94 6.56 17.91
C LYS A 115 2.13 7.52 16.72
N LEU A 116 1.36 7.39 15.65
CA LEU A 116 1.55 8.19 14.43
C LEU A 116 0.98 9.60 14.59
N SER A 117 1.80 10.62 14.40
CA SER A 117 1.44 12.03 14.60
C SER A 117 0.38 12.52 13.60
N PHE A 118 0.34 11.98 12.37
CA PHE A 118 -0.65 12.37 11.37
C PHE A 118 -2.08 11.93 11.73
N ILE A 119 -2.24 10.95 12.63
CA ILE A 119 -3.54 10.47 13.11
C ILE A 119 -3.97 11.31 14.31
N LYS A 120 -4.76 12.36 14.04
CA LYS A 120 -5.23 13.31 15.05
C LYS A 120 -6.33 12.74 15.94
N ASN A 121 -7.21 11.90 15.38
CA ASN A 121 -8.27 11.25 16.13
C ASN A 121 -8.00 9.74 16.27
N LYS A 122 -7.50 9.32 17.43
CA LYS A 122 -7.12 7.93 17.71
C LYS A 122 -8.32 6.99 17.79
N SER A 123 -9.52 7.45 18.20
CA SER A 123 -10.71 6.59 18.25
C SER A 123 -11.29 6.28 16.86
N LYS A 124 -10.94 7.09 15.85
CA LYS A 124 -11.32 6.89 14.44
C LYS A 124 -10.09 6.77 13.53
N TRP A 125 -9.06 6.08 14.02
CA TRP A 125 -7.77 5.96 13.32
C TRP A 125 -7.90 5.36 11.92
N TYR A 126 -8.80 4.40 11.72
CA TYR A 126 -8.98 3.70 10.44
C TYR A 126 -9.36 4.63 9.28
N ALA A 127 -10.03 5.75 9.57
CA ALA A 127 -10.42 6.74 8.57
C ALA A 127 -9.19 7.40 7.90
N TYR A 128 -8.09 7.52 8.64
CA TYR A 128 -6.85 8.14 8.14
C TYR A 128 -6.13 7.26 7.12
N PHE A 129 -6.41 5.95 7.11
CA PHE A 129 -5.84 5.00 6.16
C PHE A 129 -6.74 4.74 4.93
N GLN A 130 -7.91 5.38 4.83
CA GLN A 130 -8.81 5.16 3.68
C GLN A 130 -8.22 5.62 2.35
N GLY A 131 -8.31 4.79 1.31
CA GLY A 131 -7.73 5.06 -0.01
C GLY A 131 -6.57 4.10 -0.28
N THR A 132 -5.76 4.39 -1.30
CA THR A 132 -4.68 3.49 -1.74
C THR A 132 -3.27 4.02 -1.48
N LEU A 133 -3.15 5.33 -1.22
CA LEU A 133 -1.87 6.01 -1.04
C LEU A 133 -2.06 7.19 -0.07
N LYS A 134 -1.18 7.32 0.92
CA LYS A 134 -1.19 8.41 1.91
C LYS A 134 0.19 8.99 2.10
N PRO A 135 0.38 10.32 2.00
CA PRO A 135 1.61 10.94 2.45
C PRO A 135 1.68 10.88 3.98
N ILE A 136 2.87 10.65 4.52
CA ILE A 136 3.14 10.72 5.96
C ILE A 136 4.39 11.56 6.23
N PRO A 137 4.51 12.16 7.43
CA PRO A 137 5.76 12.74 7.89
C PRO A 137 6.87 11.69 7.99
N GLN A 138 8.12 12.11 7.81
CA GLN A 138 9.29 11.26 8.02
C GLN A 138 9.32 10.67 9.44
N THR A 139 8.99 11.48 10.45
CA THR A 139 8.95 11.05 11.85
C THR A 139 7.97 9.88 12.08
N ASP A 140 6.85 9.84 11.34
CA ASP A 140 5.89 8.75 11.43
C ASP A 140 6.39 7.49 10.72
N TYR A 141 7.14 7.65 9.61
CA TYR A 141 7.84 6.52 8.98
C TYR A 141 8.89 5.92 9.93
N GLU A 142 9.70 6.75 10.57
CA GLU A 142 10.71 6.30 11.54
C GLU A 142 10.07 5.57 12.72
N ALA A 143 8.99 6.13 13.28
CA ALA A 143 8.21 5.48 14.33
C ALA A 143 7.67 4.10 13.90
N LEU A 144 7.24 3.97 12.64
CA LEU A 144 6.80 2.68 12.09
C LEU A 144 7.93 1.66 12.01
N LYS A 145 9.19 2.06 11.80
CA LYS A 145 10.33 1.12 11.77
C LYS A 145 10.71 0.59 13.15
N THR A 146 10.59 1.41 14.18
CA THR A 146 11.03 1.08 15.55
C THR A 146 9.99 0.36 16.40
N LEU A 147 8.74 0.30 15.93
CA LEU A 147 7.65 -0.46 16.54
C LEU A 147 7.90 -1.96 16.57
#